data_AF-A0A0C9X6C5-F1
#
_entry.id   AF-A0A0C9X6C5-F1
#
_cell.length_a   1.000
_cell.length_b   1.000
_cell.length_c   1.000
_cell.angle_alpha   90.00
_cell.angle_beta   90.00
_cell.angle_gamma   90.00
#
_symmetry.space_group_name_H-M   'P 1'
#
loop_
_entity.id
_entity.type
_entity.pdbx_description
1 polymer ?
#
loop_
_entity_poly.entity_id
_entity_poly.type
_entity_poly.pdbx_seq_one_letter_code
_entity_poly.pdbx_strand_id
1 'polypeptide(L)'
;MPAHSPSGKEYTGRYLVLFKNEATRDEVNALTLIDGFSFPDDKETYDDSFNKLKVIISEFDEKSRQILERSKLVKFVHKEYIFPVPYATLSSELKFGPLSAIS
;
A
#
# COMPACT_ATOMS: atom_id res chain seq x y z
N MET A 1 -18.21 15.76 -0.46
CA MET A 1 -18.34 14.45 -1.16
C MET A 1 -16.94 14.01 -1.54
N PRO A 2 -16.43 12.84 -1.12
CA PRO A 2 -15.11 12.40 -1.56
C PRO A 2 -15.21 11.92 -3.02
N ALA A 3 -14.25 12.33 -3.83
CA ALA A 3 -14.21 12.03 -5.26
C ALA A 3 -13.97 10.53 -5.48
N HIS A 4 -14.94 9.89 -6.15
CA HIS A 4 -14.79 8.53 -6.65
C HIS A 4 -13.59 8.47 -7.61
N SER A 5 -12.56 7.71 -7.25
CA SER A 5 -11.41 7.48 -8.13
C SER A 5 -11.83 6.57 -9.30
N PRO A 6 -11.53 6.93 -10.56
CA PRO A 6 -12.13 6.32 -11.77
C PRO A 6 -11.68 4.89 -12.10
N SER A 7 -10.96 4.21 -11.21
CA SER A 7 -10.34 2.90 -11.50
C SER A 7 -10.85 1.73 -10.66
N GLY A 8 -11.84 1.94 -9.78
CA GLY A 8 -12.35 0.90 -8.88
C GLY A 8 -11.32 0.44 -7.83
N LYS A 9 -10.16 1.09 -7.76
CA LYS A 9 -9.09 0.79 -6.81
C LYS A 9 -9.33 1.53 -5.50
N GLU A 10 -9.12 0.83 -4.39
CA GLU A 10 -9.22 1.43 -3.06
C GLU A 10 -7.82 1.69 -2.50
N TYR A 11 -7.59 2.91 -2.02
CA TYR A 11 -6.34 3.27 -1.36
C TYR A 11 -6.32 2.67 0.04
N THR A 12 -5.24 1.98 0.41
CA THR A 12 -5.17 1.22 1.67
C THR A 12 -4.84 2.06 2.90
N GLY A 13 -4.48 3.34 2.72
CA GLY A 13 -3.88 4.15 3.80
C GLY A 13 -2.35 4.06 3.83
N ARG A 14 -1.75 3.08 3.14
CA ARG A 14 -0.30 2.83 3.15
C ARG A 14 0.40 3.37 1.91
N TYR A 15 1.68 3.70 2.07
CA TYR A 15 2.58 4.08 1.01
C TYR A 15 3.66 3.03 0.82
N LEU A 16 4.01 2.77 -0.44
CA LEU A 16 5.20 2.07 -0.85
C LEU A 16 6.32 3.09 -1.11
N VAL A 17 7.43 2.94 -0.41
CA VAL A 17 8.62 3.80 -0.51
C VAL A 17 9.74 2.95 -1.06
N LEU A 18 10.20 3.28 -2.27
CA LEU A 18 11.39 2.65 -2.85
C LEU A 18 12.59 3.56 -2.63
N PHE A 19 13.62 3.04 -1.97
CA PHE A 19 14.89 3.70 -1.79
C PHE A 19 15.83 3.39 -2.96
N LYS A 20 16.83 4.24 -3.14
CA LYS A 20 17.89 4.01 -4.13
C LYS A 20 18.75 2.81 -3.71
N ASN A 21 19.40 2.18 -4.69
CA ASN A 21 20.18 0.97 -4.44
C ASN A 21 21.35 1.22 -3.49
N GLU A 22 21.94 2.42 -3.55
CA GLU A 22 23.03 2.86 -2.69
C GLU A 22 22.60 3.18 -1.25
N ALA A 23 21.29 3.32 -0.97
CA ALA A 23 20.83 3.68 0.36
C ALA A 23 21.12 2.56 1.36
N THR A 24 21.84 2.92 2.42
CA THR A 24 22.18 2.03 3.53
C THR A 24 21.11 2.07 4.61
N ARG A 25 21.10 1.05 5.47
CA ARG A 25 20.17 0.99 6.60
C ARG A 25 20.39 2.17 7.56
N ASP A 26 21.65 2.56 7.77
CA ASP A 26 22.00 3.66 8.67
C ASP A 26 21.52 5.00 8.11
N GLU A 27 21.63 5.23 6.81
CA GLU A 27 21.10 6.43 6.17
C GLU A 27 19.57 6.51 6.23
N VAL A 28 18.89 5.37 6.07
CA VAL A 28 17.44 5.30 6.23
C VAL A 28 17.03 5.50 7.68
N ASN A 29 17.73 4.89 8.64
CA ASN A 29 17.51 5.12 10.06
C ASN A 29 17.77 6.58 10.45
N ALA A 30 18.73 7.27 9.82
CA ALA A 30 18.99 8.68 10.06
C ALA A 30 17.82 9.60 9.67
N LEU A 31 16.85 9.12 8.86
CA LEU A 31 15.62 9.87 8.61
C LEU A 31 14.81 10.10 9.90
N THR A 32 14.91 9.23 10.91
CA THR A 32 14.28 9.46 12.24
C THR A 32 14.82 10.67 12.98
N LEU A 33 15.97 11.20 12.55
CA LEU A 33 16.55 12.40 13.13
C LEU A 33 15.95 13.68 12.52
N ILE A 34 15.18 13.58 11.43
CA ILE A 34 14.50 14.71 10.81
C ILE A 34 13.27 15.07 11.64
N ASP A 35 13.16 16.34 12.02
CA ASP A 35 12.03 16.81 12.83
C ASP A 35 10.67 16.53 12.17
N GLY A 36 9.80 15.83 12.93
CA GLY A 36 8.48 15.39 12.49
C GLY A 36 8.48 14.32 11.41
N PHE A 37 9.59 13.60 11.25
CA PHE A 37 9.58 12.30 10.59
C PHE A 37 9.36 11.21 11.63
N SER A 38 8.38 10.35 11.39
CA SER A 38 8.18 9.12 12.16
C SER A 38 8.20 7.93 11.21
N PHE A 39 9.01 6.93 11.56
CA PHE A 39 8.76 5.60 11.00
C PHE A 39 7.51 5.00 11.66
N PRO A 40 6.77 4.18 10.92
CA PRO A 40 5.70 3.36 11.46
C PRO A 40 6.27 2.34 12.45
N ASP A 41 5.54 2.10 13.53
CA ASP A 41 6.06 1.63 14.82
C ASP A 41 6.84 0.30 14.82
N ASP A 42 6.71 -0.56 13.82
CA ASP A 42 7.43 -1.84 13.78
C ASP A 42 8.70 -1.79 12.94
N LYS A 43 9.82 -1.48 13.61
CA LYS A 43 11.18 -1.61 13.05
C LYS A 43 11.53 -3.04 12.62
N GLU A 44 10.83 -4.04 13.13
CA GLU A 44 11.03 -5.46 12.80
C GLU A 44 10.50 -5.81 11.41
N THR A 45 9.55 -5.04 10.85
CA THR A 45 9.00 -5.27 9.50
C THR A 45 9.97 -4.95 8.36
N TYR A 46 11.12 -4.35 8.66
CA TYR A 46 12.09 -3.90 7.66
C TYR A 46 13.04 -5.00 7.15
N ASP A 47 13.13 -6.14 7.84
CA ASP A 47 14.40 -6.88 7.85
C ASP A 47 14.69 -7.68 6.57
N ASP A 48 13.69 -8.26 5.91
CA ASP A 48 13.92 -9.07 4.71
C ASP A 48 13.75 -8.29 3.39
N SER A 49 12.73 -7.44 3.31
CA SER A 49 12.37 -6.75 2.07
C SER A 49 13.26 -5.55 1.78
N PHE A 50 13.72 -4.84 2.81
CA PHE A 50 14.61 -3.69 2.62
C PHE A 50 15.99 -4.12 2.12
N ASN A 51 16.56 -5.19 2.70
CA ASN A 51 17.88 -5.67 2.32
C ASN A 51 17.93 -6.21 0.88
N LYS A 52 16.81 -6.75 0.37
CA LYS A 52 16.72 -7.30 -1.00
C LYS A 52 16.26 -6.27 -2.03
N LEU A 53 15.24 -5.47 -1.71
CA LEU A 53 14.54 -4.62 -2.67
C LEU A 53 14.63 -3.12 -2.35
N LYS A 54 15.16 -2.75 -1.19
CA LYS A 54 15.20 -1.36 -0.71
C LYS A 54 13.80 -0.75 -0.66
N VAL A 55 12.80 -1.54 -0.24
CA VAL A 55 11.39 -1.12 -0.17
C VAL A 55 10.90 -1.12 1.27
N ILE A 56 10.09 -0.11 1.60
CA ILE A 56 9.26 -0.05 2.81
C ILE A 56 7.81 0.14 2.38
N ILE A 57 6.87 -0.62 2.96
CA ILE A 57 5.43 -0.43 2.75
C ILE A 57 4.79 -0.18 4.10
N SER A 58 4.22 1.01 4.30
CA SER A 58 3.56 1.34 5.55
C SER A 58 2.75 2.63 5.52
N GLU A 59 1.98 2.87 6.57
CA GLU A 59 1.32 4.14 6.84
C GLU A 59 2.35 5.21 7.22
N PHE A 60 2.22 6.38 6.60
CA PHE A 60 3.00 7.56 6.93
C PHE A 60 2.04 8.74 7.02
N ASP A 61 2.26 9.60 8.02
CA ASP A 61 1.59 10.88 8.07
C ASP A 61 2.05 11.80 6.92
N GLU A 62 1.29 12.86 6.67
CA GLU A 62 1.55 13.80 5.57
C GLU A 62 2.93 14.46 5.67
N LYS A 63 3.40 14.79 6.88
CA LYS A 63 4.71 15.43 7.08
C LYS A 63 5.83 14.43 6.78
N SER A 64 5.72 13.21 7.29
CA SER A 64 6.66 12.12 6.98
C SER A 64 6.70 11.80 5.48
N ARG A 65 5.54 11.78 4.79
CA ARG A 65 5.48 11.59 3.34
C ARG A 65 6.25 12.67 2.58
N GLN A 66 6.03 13.93 2.91
CA GLN A 66 6.71 15.05 2.26
C GLN A 66 8.23 15.02 2.50
N ILE A 67 8.67 14.57 3.67
CA ILE A 67 10.09 14.38 3.98
C ILE A 67 10.68 13.27 3.10
N LEU A 68 9.97 12.16 2.92
CA LEU A 68 10.41 11.06 2.05
C LEU A 68 10.48 11.48 0.58
N GLU A 69 9.48 12.21 0.07
CA GLU A 69 9.46 12.73 -1.30
C GLU A 69 10.63 13.69 -1.60
N ARG A 70 11.12 14.40 -0.59
CA ARG A 70 12.27 15.33 -0.71
C ARG A 70 13.61 14.66 -0.42
N SER A 71 13.60 13.43 0.11
CA SER A 71 14.81 12.73 0.50
C SER A 71 15.62 12.32 -0.72
N LYS A 72 16.94 12.57 -0.67
CA LYS A 72 17.87 12.11 -1.72
C LYS A 72 18.03 10.59 -1.75
N LEU A 73 17.61 9.90 -0.69
CA LEU A 73 17.70 8.45 -0.55
C LEU A 73 16.51 7.73 -1.22
N VAL A 74 15.40 8.44 -1.44
CA VAL A 74 14.17 7.87 -1.97
C VAL A 74 14.15 8.02 -3.49
N LYS A 75 13.77 6.95 -4.17
CA LYS A 75 13.55 6.91 -5.61
C LYS A 75 12.13 7.30 -5.97
N PHE A 76 11.14 6.76 -5.26
CA PHE A 76 9.76 7.23 -5.35
C PHE A 76 8.94 6.84 -4.11
N VAL A 77 7.85 7.57 -3.88
CA VAL A 77 6.78 7.26 -2.92
C VAL A 77 5.51 7.03 -3.72
N HIS A 78 4.85 5.90 -3.51
CA HIS A 78 3.61 5.53 -4.20
C HIS A 78 2.53 5.12 -3.21
N LYS A 79 1.28 5.43 -3.52
CA LYS A 79 0.13 4.98 -2.74
C LYS A 79 -0.10 3.49 -2.99
N GLU A 80 -0.32 2.71 -1.95
CA GLU A 80 -0.72 1.31 -2.11
C GLU A 80 -2.22 1.24 -2.39
N TYR A 81 -2.59 0.42 -3.38
CA TYR A 81 -3.97 0.21 -3.79
C TYR A 81 -4.32 -1.27 -3.76
N ILE A 82 -5.51 -1.58 -3.26
CA ILE A 82 -6.13 -2.90 -3.43
C ILE A 82 -6.95 -2.87 -4.71
N PHE A 83 -6.77 -3.91 -5.52
CA PHE A 83 -7.59 -4.17 -6.68
C PHE A 83 -8.75 -5.06 -6.27
N PRO A 84 -10.00 -4.68 -6.56
CA PRO A 84 -11.12 -5.60 -6.35
C PRO A 84 -10.91 -6.83 -7.23
N VAL A 85 -11.08 -8.02 -6.64
CA VAL A 85 -10.96 -9.28 -7.36
C VAL A 85 -12.05 -9.32 -8.44
N PRO A 86 -11.75 -9.57 -9.73
CA PRO A 86 -12.72 -9.40 -10.80
C PRO A 86 -13.86 -10.45 -10.84
N TYR A 87 -13.99 -11.34 -9.85
CA TYR A 87 -15.01 -12.39 -9.89
C TYR A 87 -15.62 -12.68 -8.51
N ALA A 88 -16.67 -11.93 -8.19
CA ALA A 88 -17.78 -12.45 -7.40
C ALA A 88 -19.07 -11.81 -7.91
N THR A 89 -19.41 -12.05 -9.18
CA THR A 89 -20.83 -12.11 -9.56
C THR A 89 -21.43 -13.26 -8.77
N LEU A 90 -21.90 -12.98 -7.56
CA LEU A 90 -22.92 -13.80 -6.93
C LEU A 90 -24.06 -13.88 -7.94
N SER A 91 -24.15 -15.00 -8.66
CA SER A 91 -25.35 -15.38 -9.41
C SER A 91 -26.45 -15.71 -8.40
N SER A 92 -26.85 -14.73 -7.61
CA SER A 92 -28.02 -14.79 -6.75
C SER A 92 -29.24 -14.44 -7.60
N GLU A 93 -29.58 -15.31 -8.54
CA GLU A 93 -30.94 -15.50 -9.07
C GLU A 93 -30.93 -16.68 -10.08
N LEU A 94 -30.48 -17.86 -9.64
CA LEU A 94 -31.05 -19.08 -10.21
C LEU A 94 -32.49 -19.17 -9.70
N LYS A 95 -33.41 -18.54 -10.44
CA LYS A 95 -34.84 -18.81 -10.31
C LYS A 95 -35.05 -20.27 -10.64
N PHE A 96 -35.14 -21.11 -9.62
CA PHE A 96 -35.71 -22.45 -9.76
C PHE A 96 -37.18 -22.28 -10.15
N GLY A 97 -37.47 -22.38 -11.44
CA GLY A 97 -38.82 -22.59 -11.92
C GLY A 97 -39.34 -23.94 -11.40
N PRO A 98 -40.66 -24.10 -11.22
CA PRO A 98 -41.22 -25.34 -10.68
C PRO A 98 -40.89 -26.51 -11.61
N LEU A 99 -40.29 -27.55 -11.05
CA LEU A 99 -40.12 -28.84 -11.70
C LEU A 99 -41.52 -29.42 -11.96
N SER A 100 -41.89 -29.52 -13.24
CA SER A 100 -43.06 -30.28 -13.66
C SER A 100 -42.91 -31.73 -13.20
N ALA A 101 -43.76 -32.16 -12.28
CA ALA A 101 -43.87 -33.55 -11.89
C ALA A 101 -44.37 -34.37 -13.09
N ILE A 102 -43.55 -35.30 -13.56
CA ILE A 102 -43.97 -36.37 -14.46
C ILE A 102 -44.11 -37.61 -13.60
N SER A 103 -45.33 -37.95 -13.19
CA SER A 103 -45.96 -39.27 -13.38
C SER A 103 -47.28 -39.37 -12.63
#